data_AF-A0A125U015-F1
#
_entry.id   AF-A0A125U015-F1
#
_cell.length_a   1.000
_cell.length_b   1.000
_cell.length_c   1.000
_cell.angle_alpha   90.00
_cell.angle_beta   90.00
_cell.angle_gamma   90.00
#
_symmetry.space_group_name_H-M   'P 1'
#
loop_
_entity.id
_entity.type
_entity.pdbx_description
1 polymer ?
#
loop_
_entity_poly.entity_id
_entity_poly.type
_entity_poly.pdbx_seq_one_letter_code
_entity_poly.pdbx_strand_id
1 'polypeptide(L)'
;MKISIHRDVPPLPQREDALFLIEGMLDPLYVEDEPEQLLRRIAQPPRDAITRNHANAPINALIAQAADDIERALYFSEDVQYFACLIEGQVVCGEFAGAERLKPGHRIKAVVSRSGGVLYARAILDPQQGYVWTHHPMGSAADAKSGRLFAWWTFCFAYPCMAAMVWLLGPGRWDPLQLQLLVLTGCAVLCGAMALTGNWGMLAPNETPTRIFGLLGFVDPQRVDLLQYRIWWVEMCKFRELIAANKNALRSGRMKPIAQPELLRESSDSTRHVHDYRQAIADGKVMVIR
;
A
#
# COMPACT_ATOMS: atom_id res chain seq x y z
N MET A 1 -24.34 -29.78 -33.84
CA MET A 1 -24.27 -30.44 -32.52
C MET A 1 -23.28 -29.65 -31.67
N LYS A 2 -23.79 -28.75 -30.81
CA LYS A 2 -23.00 -27.84 -29.97
C LYS A 2 -22.58 -28.62 -28.71
N ILE A 3 -21.29 -28.73 -28.45
CA ILE A 3 -20.75 -29.24 -27.18
C ILE A 3 -20.36 -28.00 -26.35
N SER A 4 -21.21 -27.69 -25.38
CA SER A 4 -20.97 -26.68 -24.36
C SER A 4 -19.99 -27.23 -23.33
N ILE A 5 -18.81 -26.64 -23.23
CA ILE A 5 -17.87 -26.88 -22.13
C ILE A 5 -18.34 -26.05 -20.95
N HIS A 6 -19.02 -26.71 -20.00
CA HIS A 6 -19.25 -26.17 -18.66
C HIS A 6 -17.90 -26.18 -17.95
N ARG A 7 -17.28 -25.00 -17.79
CA ARG A 7 -16.22 -24.80 -16.80
C ARG A 7 -16.92 -24.46 -15.49
N ASP A 8 -16.86 -25.39 -14.53
CA ASP A 8 -17.21 -25.16 -13.13
C ASP A 8 -16.26 -24.11 -12.54
N VAL A 9 -16.61 -22.83 -12.73
CA VAL A 9 -16.07 -21.74 -11.92
C VAL A 9 -16.96 -21.68 -10.69
N PRO A 10 -16.42 -21.84 -9.46
CA PRO A 10 -17.24 -21.73 -8.26
C PRO A 10 -17.92 -20.37 -8.23
N PRO A 11 -19.22 -20.29 -7.85
CA PRO A 11 -19.94 -19.03 -7.83
C PRO A 11 -19.23 -18.06 -6.87
N LEU A 12 -18.82 -16.91 -7.41
CA LEU A 12 -18.19 -15.85 -6.64
C LEU A 12 -19.13 -15.40 -5.51
N PRO A 13 -18.60 -15.12 -4.30
CA PRO A 13 -19.42 -14.72 -3.16
C PRO A 13 -20.24 -13.47 -3.50
N GLN A 14 -21.56 -13.54 -3.30
CA GLN A 14 -22.56 -12.54 -3.71
C GLN A 14 -22.61 -11.28 -2.83
N ARG A 15 -21.64 -11.07 -1.94
CA ARG A 15 -21.63 -9.92 -1.02
C ARG A 15 -20.76 -8.82 -1.61
N GLU A 16 -21.31 -7.63 -1.81
CA GLU A 16 -20.62 -6.47 -2.40
C GLU A 16 -19.30 -6.12 -1.67
N ASP A 17 -19.16 -6.47 -0.38
CA ASP A 17 -17.92 -6.27 0.38
C ASP A 17 -17.01 -7.51 0.53
N ALA A 18 -17.31 -8.63 -0.14
CA ALA A 18 -16.49 -9.82 -0.02
C ALA A 18 -15.14 -9.64 -0.73
N LEU A 19 -14.05 -9.67 0.02
CA LEU A 19 -12.70 -9.79 -0.52
C LEU A 19 -12.45 -11.20 -1.05
N PHE A 20 -11.96 -11.29 -2.27
CA PHE A 20 -11.50 -12.55 -2.87
C PHE A 20 -10.23 -12.34 -3.70
N LEU A 21 -9.51 -13.43 -3.94
CA LEU A 21 -8.29 -13.45 -4.73
C LEU A 21 -8.61 -13.76 -6.19
N ILE A 22 -8.03 -12.99 -7.10
CA ILE A 22 -7.93 -13.33 -8.52
C ILE A 22 -6.45 -13.46 -8.90
N GLU A 23 -6.12 -14.49 -9.66
CA GLU A 23 -4.79 -14.68 -10.22
C GLU A 23 -4.90 -14.70 -11.74
N GLY A 24 -4.03 -13.96 -12.42
CA GLY A 24 -4.12 -13.85 -13.86
C GLY A 24 -3.04 -13.01 -14.49
N MET A 25 -3.00 -13.03 -15.81
CA MET A 25 -2.20 -12.09 -16.57
C MET A 25 -2.89 -10.73 -16.62
N LEU A 26 -2.13 -9.68 -16.32
CA LEU A 26 -2.60 -8.30 -16.42
C LEU A 26 -2.39 -7.81 -17.86
N ASP A 27 -3.46 -7.73 -18.64
CA ASP A 27 -3.46 -7.19 -20.01
C ASP A 27 -4.89 -6.89 -20.49
N PRO A 28 -5.21 -5.70 -21.02
CA PRO A 28 -4.43 -4.46 -21.09
C PRO A 28 -4.37 -3.70 -19.77
N LEU A 29 -3.44 -2.73 -19.68
CA LEU A 29 -3.28 -1.82 -18.54
C LEU A 29 -3.40 -0.36 -18.99
N TYR A 30 -4.31 0.38 -18.36
CA TYR A 30 -4.44 1.82 -18.47
C TYR A 30 -4.13 2.43 -17.11
N VAL A 31 -3.27 3.45 -17.08
CA VAL A 31 -2.91 4.18 -15.87
C VAL A 31 -2.91 5.67 -16.21
N GLU A 32 -3.53 6.49 -15.36
CA GLU A 32 -3.56 7.95 -15.46
C GLU A 32 -3.58 8.59 -14.07
N ASP A 33 -3.13 9.84 -13.98
CA ASP A 33 -3.14 10.61 -12.74
C ASP A 33 -4.54 11.13 -12.38
N GLU A 34 -5.42 11.27 -13.37
CA GLU A 34 -6.80 11.75 -13.20
C GLU A 34 -7.82 10.71 -13.69
N PRO A 35 -8.95 10.53 -12.97
CA PRO A 35 -9.97 9.56 -13.36
C PRO A 35 -10.66 9.93 -14.68
N GLU A 36 -10.87 11.24 -14.95
CA GLU A 36 -11.42 11.69 -16.23
C GLU A 36 -10.51 11.34 -17.41
N GLN A 37 -9.19 11.46 -17.22
CA GLN A 37 -8.21 11.10 -18.24
C GLN A 37 -8.20 9.59 -18.47
N LEU A 38 -8.33 8.79 -17.40
CA LEU A 38 -8.47 7.35 -17.49
C LEU A 38 -9.70 6.96 -18.32
N LEU A 39 -10.87 7.52 -18.01
CA LEU A 39 -12.11 7.27 -18.73
C LEU A 39 -12.02 7.72 -20.20
N ARG A 40 -11.40 8.88 -20.46
CA ARG A 40 -11.15 9.35 -21.85
C ARG A 40 -10.22 8.41 -22.60
N ARG A 41 -9.17 7.88 -21.97
CA ARG A 41 -8.21 6.95 -22.60
C ARG A 41 -8.84 5.57 -22.85
N ILE A 42 -9.76 5.14 -21.99
CA ILE A 42 -10.59 3.96 -22.19
C ILE A 42 -11.55 4.18 -23.38
N ALA A 43 -12.21 5.35 -23.44
CA ALA A 43 -13.16 5.68 -24.51
C ALA A 43 -12.49 5.92 -25.88
N GLN A 44 -11.25 6.43 -25.89
CA GLN A 44 -10.47 6.73 -27.08
C GLN A 44 -9.08 6.07 -27.01
N PRO A 45 -8.99 4.74 -27.23
CA PRO A 45 -7.71 4.07 -27.23
C PRO A 45 -6.81 4.64 -28.35
N PRO A 46 -5.52 4.94 -28.08
CA PRO A 46 -4.62 5.55 -29.05
C PRO A 46 -4.48 4.71 -30.34
N ARG A 47 -4.33 5.38 -31.49
CA ARG A 47 -4.29 4.75 -32.83
C ARG A 47 -3.23 3.64 -32.99
N ASP A 48 -2.13 3.70 -32.25
CA ASP A 48 -1.08 2.68 -32.25
C ASP A 48 -1.48 1.39 -31.50
N ALA A 49 -2.48 1.48 -30.62
CA ALA A 49 -3.13 0.32 -30.04
C ALA A 49 -4.01 -0.35 -31.10
N ILE A 50 -4.76 0.44 -31.89
CA ILE A 50 -5.70 -0.06 -32.92
C ILE A 50 -4.99 -0.92 -33.98
N THR A 51 -3.76 -0.57 -34.39
CA THR A 51 -2.97 -1.32 -35.37
C THR A 51 -2.31 -2.60 -34.82
N ARG A 52 -2.10 -2.71 -33.51
CA ARG A 52 -1.70 -3.98 -32.85
C ARG A 52 -2.89 -4.85 -32.39
N ASN A 53 -4.11 -4.29 -32.32
CA ASN A 53 -5.25 -4.80 -31.54
C ASN A 53 -6.43 -5.40 -32.33
N HIS A 54 -6.27 -6.00 -33.51
CA HIS A 54 -7.40 -6.74 -34.09
C HIS A 54 -7.87 -7.93 -33.20
N ALA A 55 -7.00 -8.46 -32.33
CA ALA A 55 -7.37 -9.48 -31.33
C ALA A 55 -7.95 -8.91 -30.01
N ASN A 56 -7.67 -7.64 -29.69
CA ASN A 56 -8.00 -7.02 -28.39
C ASN A 56 -9.20 -6.06 -28.47
N ALA A 57 -9.81 -5.88 -29.64
CA ALA A 57 -11.05 -5.13 -29.83
C ALA A 57 -12.20 -5.54 -28.86
N PRO A 58 -12.48 -6.84 -28.62
CA PRO A 58 -13.52 -7.21 -27.65
C PRO A 58 -13.12 -6.88 -26.21
N ILE A 59 -11.84 -6.88 -25.89
CA ILE A 59 -11.30 -6.61 -24.55
C ILE A 59 -11.44 -5.12 -24.21
N ASN A 60 -11.07 -4.24 -25.14
CA ASN A 60 -11.23 -2.79 -24.94
C ASN A 60 -12.72 -2.39 -24.86
N ALA A 61 -13.59 -3.10 -25.59
CA ALA A 61 -15.03 -2.90 -25.49
C ALA A 61 -15.60 -3.28 -24.13
N LEU A 62 -15.07 -4.32 -23.45
CA LEU A 62 -15.49 -4.70 -22.10
C LEU A 62 -15.13 -3.64 -21.07
N ILE A 63 -13.91 -3.08 -21.14
CA ILE A 63 -13.47 -2.00 -20.23
C ILE A 63 -14.27 -0.72 -20.50
N ALA A 64 -14.55 -0.41 -21.77
CA ALA A 64 -15.37 0.74 -22.15
C ALA A 64 -16.84 0.58 -21.72
N GLN A 65 -17.42 -0.62 -21.78
CA GLN A 65 -18.77 -0.90 -21.27
C GLN A 65 -18.85 -0.81 -19.75
N ALA A 66 -17.73 -1.02 -19.06
CA ALA A 66 -17.63 -0.92 -17.61
C ALA A 66 -17.28 0.49 -17.12
N ALA A 67 -17.12 1.48 -18.00
CA ALA A 67 -16.66 2.83 -17.65
C ALA A 67 -17.53 3.51 -16.58
N ASP A 68 -18.85 3.43 -16.67
CA ASP A 68 -19.78 4.00 -15.69
C ASP A 68 -19.64 3.33 -14.30
N ASP A 69 -19.38 2.03 -14.27
CA ASP A 69 -19.16 1.28 -13.04
C ASP A 69 -17.76 1.54 -12.45
N ILE A 70 -16.75 1.78 -13.30
CA ILE A 70 -15.42 2.24 -12.90
C ILE A 70 -15.55 3.61 -12.23
N GLU A 71 -16.25 4.55 -12.86
CA GLU A 71 -16.46 5.90 -12.29
C GLU A 71 -17.12 5.84 -10.91
N ARG A 72 -18.10 4.96 -10.72
CA ARG A 72 -18.76 4.76 -9.42
C ARG A 72 -17.87 4.07 -8.37
N ALA A 73 -16.94 3.23 -8.81
CA ALA A 73 -16.07 2.46 -7.92
C ALA A 73 -14.83 3.24 -7.48
N LEU A 74 -14.36 4.20 -8.29
CA LEU A 74 -13.20 5.03 -7.96
C LEU A 74 -13.57 6.09 -6.92
N TYR A 75 -12.77 6.16 -5.87
CA TYR A 75 -12.86 7.24 -4.89
C TYR A 75 -11.91 8.36 -5.30
N PHE A 76 -12.34 9.61 -5.17
CA PHE A 76 -11.48 10.75 -5.48
C PHE A 76 -10.46 10.95 -4.35
N SER A 77 -9.24 10.49 -4.57
CA SER A 77 -8.10 10.77 -3.68
C SER A 77 -7.09 11.65 -4.38
N GLU A 78 -6.61 12.68 -3.67
CA GLU A 78 -5.47 13.47 -4.10
C GLU A 78 -4.19 12.59 -4.09
N ASP A 79 -3.28 12.86 -5.03
CA ASP A 79 -1.96 12.23 -5.15
C ASP A 79 -1.95 10.70 -5.32
N VAL A 80 -2.94 10.14 -6.04
CA VAL A 80 -3.00 8.71 -6.38
C VAL A 80 -3.14 8.55 -7.89
N GLN A 81 -2.51 7.52 -8.47
CA GLN A 81 -2.72 7.15 -9.87
C GLN A 81 -3.88 6.14 -9.97
N TYR A 82 -4.77 6.36 -10.92
CA TYR A 82 -5.90 5.50 -11.21
C TYR A 82 -5.53 4.52 -12.30
N PHE A 83 -5.93 3.26 -12.15
CA PHE A 83 -5.71 2.26 -13.17
C PHE A 83 -6.95 1.44 -13.47
N ALA A 84 -7.03 0.98 -14.71
CA ALA A 84 -8.00 0.00 -15.17
C ALA A 84 -7.25 -1.07 -15.96
N CYS A 85 -7.48 -2.33 -15.62
CA CYS A 85 -6.90 -3.46 -16.31
C CYS A 85 -7.89 -4.61 -16.45
N LEU A 86 -7.48 -5.60 -17.24
CA LEU A 86 -8.21 -6.84 -17.36
C LEU A 86 -7.36 -8.00 -16.83
N ILE A 87 -7.96 -8.82 -15.99
CA ILE A 87 -7.35 -10.01 -15.39
C ILE A 87 -8.28 -11.19 -15.69
N GLU A 88 -7.80 -12.16 -16.48
CA GLU A 88 -8.58 -13.35 -16.89
C GLU A 88 -9.97 -13.01 -17.48
N GLY A 89 -10.09 -11.91 -18.23
CA GLY A 89 -11.38 -11.50 -18.82
C GLY A 89 -12.25 -10.62 -17.92
N GLN A 90 -11.84 -10.36 -16.68
CA GLN A 90 -12.59 -9.52 -15.73
C GLN A 90 -11.99 -8.12 -15.66
N VAL A 91 -12.85 -7.09 -15.65
CA VAL A 91 -12.44 -5.68 -15.52
C VAL A 91 -12.11 -5.39 -14.06
N VAL A 92 -10.89 -4.95 -13.82
CA VAL A 92 -10.36 -4.59 -12.52
C VAL A 92 -9.92 -3.13 -12.53
N CYS A 93 -10.40 -2.34 -11.58
CA CYS A 93 -10.00 -0.95 -11.39
C CYS A 93 -9.45 -0.73 -9.99
N GLY A 94 -8.69 0.33 -9.79
CA GLY A 94 -8.22 0.72 -8.47
C GLY A 94 -7.39 1.98 -8.51
N GLU A 95 -6.89 2.35 -7.34
CA GLU A 95 -6.10 3.56 -7.16
C GLU A 95 -4.83 3.22 -6.36
N PHE A 96 -3.65 3.36 -6.96
CA PHE A 96 -2.40 3.19 -6.23
C PHE A 96 -1.39 4.27 -6.64
N ALA A 97 -0.70 4.86 -5.65
CA ALA A 97 0.49 5.64 -5.95
C ALA A 97 1.56 4.69 -6.48
N GLY A 98 2.01 4.92 -7.71
CA GLY A 98 2.98 4.08 -8.43
C GLY A 98 2.32 2.96 -9.21
N ALA A 99 1.05 3.11 -9.60
CA ALA A 99 0.35 2.18 -10.49
C ALA A 99 1.03 2.09 -11.86
N GLU A 100 1.73 3.13 -12.30
CA GLU A 100 2.53 3.16 -13.55
C GLU A 100 3.63 2.07 -13.60
N ARG A 101 4.02 1.54 -12.43
CA ARG A 101 5.04 0.48 -12.30
C ARG A 101 4.46 -0.93 -12.50
N LEU A 102 3.14 -1.06 -12.62
CA LEU A 102 2.51 -2.31 -13.04
C LEU A 102 2.92 -2.58 -14.50
N LYS A 103 3.35 -3.82 -14.77
CA LYS A 103 3.82 -4.20 -16.11
C LYS A 103 2.77 -5.06 -16.81
N PRO A 104 2.34 -4.70 -18.03
CA PRO A 104 1.45 -5.55 -18.81
C PRO A 104 2.14 -6.88 -19.15
N GLY A 105 1.36 -7.96 -19.20
CA GLY A 105 1.83 -9.32 -19.46
C GLY A 105 2.37 -10.07 -18.23
N HIS A 106 2.49 -9.40 -17.08
CA HIS A 106 2.89 -10.07 -15.85
C HIS A 106 1.72 -10.85 -15.24
N ARG A 107 2.03 -12.02 -14.67
CA ARG A 107 1.05 -12.79 -13.89
C ARG A 107 1.05 -12.27 -12.46
N ILE A 108 -0.08 -11.74 -12.01
CA ILE A 108 -0.24 -11.11 -10.70
C ILE A 108 -1.28 -11.84 -9.85
N LYS A 109 -1.18 -11.63 -8.53
CA LYS A 109 -2.18 -12.02 -7.54
C LYS A 109 -2.84 -10.75 -7.03
N ALA A 110 -4.12 -10.52 -7.31
CA ALA A 110 -4.83 -9.33 -6.87
C ALA A 110 -5.94 -9.70 -5.90
N VAL A 111 -6.04 -8.99 -4.78
CA VAL A 111 -7.19 -9.06 -3.88
C VAL A 111 -8.15 -7.97 -4.26
N VAL A 112 -9.36 -8.38 -4.63
CA VAL A 112 -10.40 -7.49 -5.15
C VAL A 112 -11.67 -7.58 -4.29
N SER A 113 -12.42 -6.49 -4.28
CA SER A 113 -13.79 -6.40 -3.78
C SER A 113 -14.73 -6.07 -4.95
N ARG A 114 -15.97 -6.55 -4.91
CA ARG A 114 -16.92 -6.31 -6.01
C ARG A 114 -17.63 -4.98 -5.81
N SER A 115 -17.44 -4.03 -6.73
CA SER A 115 -18.21 -2.78 -6.74
C SER A 115 -19.08 -2.75 -8.00
N GLY A 116 -20.35 -3.16 -7.87
CA GLY A 116 -21.26 -3.26 -9.01
C GLY A 116 -20.80 -4.28 -10.07
N GLY A 117 -20.65 -3.83 -11.32
CA GLY A 117 -20.17 -4.63 -12.45
C GLY A 117 -18.66 -4.78 -12.55
N VAL A 118 -17.88 -4.10 -11.71
CA VAL A 118 -16.41 -4.09 -11.76
C VAL A 118 -15.77 -4.61 -10.48
N LEU A 119 -14.50 -5.01 -10.60
CA LEU A 119 -13.69 -5.47 -9.49
C LEU A 119 -12.77 -4.35 -9.03
N TYR A 120 -12.93 -3.90 -7.79
CA TYR A 120 -12.06 -2.90 -7.20
C TYR A 120 -10.87 -3.57 -6.50
N ALA A 121 -9.65 -3.28 -6.95
CA ALA A 121 -8.41 -3.83 -6.41
C ALA A 121 -8.02 -3.15 -5.09
N ARG A 122 -7.95 -3.95 -4.04
CA ARG A 122 -7.51 -3.51 -2.70
C ARG A 122 -6.02 -3.71 -2.47
N ALA A 123 -5.45 -4.75 -3.09
CA ALA A 123 -4.01 -4.96 -3.16
C ALA A 123 -3.63 -5.81 -4.37
N ILE A 124 -2.42 -5.59 -4.88
CA ILE A 124 -1.85 -6.35 -5.99
C ILE A 124 -0.47 -6.83 -5.57
N LEU A 125 -0.18 -8.11 -5.78
CA LEU A 125 1.14 -8.70 -5.61
C LEU A 125 1.62 -9.17 -6.98
N ASP A 126 2.78 -8.67 -7.40
CA ASP A 126 3.49 -9.12 -8.60
C ASP A 126 4.68 -10.00 -8.18
N PRO A 127 4.58 -11.34 -8.32
CA PRO A 127 5.65 -12.25 -7.96
C PRO A 127 6.91 -12.09 -8.81
N GLN A 128 6.78 -11.65 -10.06
CA GLN A 128 7.89 -11.53 -11.00
C GLN A 128 8.76 -10.33 -10.62
N GLN A 129 8.14 -9.19 -10.34
CA GLN A 129 8.86 -8.00 -9.87
C GLN A 129 9.29 -8.11 -8.39
N GLY A 130 8.51 -8.82 -7.56
CA GLY A 130 8.73 -8.86 -6.12
C GLY A 130 8.12 -7.67 -5.38
N TYR A 131 7.11 -7.03 -5.98
CA TYR A 131 6.45 -5.86 -5.43
C TYR A 131 5.02 -6.16 -5.01
N VAL A 132 4.55 -5.44 -4.01
CA VAL A 132 3.16 -5.43 -3.57
C VAL A 132 2.65 -3.99 -3.48
N TRP A 133 1.48 -3.76 -4.07
CA TRP A 133 0.73 -2.52 -4.00
C TRP A 133 -0.36 -2.67 -2.94
N THR A 134 -0.35 -1.82 -1.92
CA THR A 134 -1.38 -1.81 -0.87
C THR A 134 -1.45 -0.42 -0.23
N HIS A 135 -2.66 0.02 0.14
CA HIS A 135 -2.84 1.25 0.91
C HIS A 135 -2.37 1.11 2.35
N HIS A 136 -2.46 -0.10 2.90
CA HIS A 136 -2.13 -0.38 4.30
C HIS A 136 -1.05 -1.47 4.36
N PRO A 137 0.22 -1.11 4.60
CA PRO A 137 1.34 -2.05 4.54
C PRO A 137 1.53 -2.90 5.81
N MET A 138 0.62 -2.83 6.77
CA MET A 138 0.71 -3.55 8.03
C MET A 138 -0.50 -4.46 8.28
N GLY A 139 -0.25 -5.62 8.87
CA GLY A 139 -1.26 -6.47 9.48
C GLY A 139 -1.69 -5.94 10.86
N SER A 140 -2.81 -6.47 11.38
CA SER A 140 -3.43 -5.97 12.62
C SER A 140 -2.52 -5.97 13.84
N ALA A 141 -1.71 -7.02 14.04
CA ALA A 141 -0.84 -7.13 15.20
C ALA A 141 0.41 -6.23 15.08
N ALA A 142 0.92 -6.04 13.85
CA ALA A 142 2.01 -5.12 13.57
C ALA A 142 1.56 -3.66 13.80
N ASP A 143 0.37 -3.31 13.29
CA ASP A 143 -0.21 -1.98 13.49
C ASP A 143 -0.47 -1.68 14.98
N ALA A 144 -1.07 -2.63 15.71
CA ALA A 144 -1.25 -2.50 17.15
C ALA A 144 0.07 -2.33 17.92
N LYS A 145 1.15 -2.98 17.46
CA LYS A 145 2.49 -2.81 18.04
C LYS A 145 3.04 -1.41 17.76
N SER A 146 2.89 -0.91 16.53
CA SER A 146 3.29 0.44 16.15
C SER A 146 2.53 1.51 16.92
N GLY A 147 1.21 1.34 17.09
CA GLY A 147 0.37 2.23 17.91
C GLY A 147 0.81 2.27 19.38
N ARG A 148 1.12 1.10 19.98
CA ARG A 148 1.68 1.05 21.35
C ARG A 148 3.03 1.74 21.45
N LEU A 149 3.91 1.55 20.46
CA LEU A 149 5.21 2.19 20.45
C LEU A 149 5.06 3.72 20.33
N PHE A 150 4.18 4.19 19.45
CA PHE A 150 3.87 5.61 19.30
C PHE A 150 3.33 6.23 20.60
N ALA A 151 2.38 5.56 21.25
CA ALA A 151 1.85 6.00 22.55
C ALA A 151 2.93 6.07 23.64
N TRP A 152 3.89 5.14 23.63
CA TRP A 152 5.04 5.18 24.53
C TRP A 152 5.97 6.35 24.22
N TRP A 153 6.27 6.61 22.95
CA TRP A 153 7.09 7.75 22.52
C TRP A 153 6.44 9.09 22.89
N THR A 154 5.13 9.24 22.66
CA THR A 154 4.40 10.46 23.03
C THR A 154 4.39 10.67 24.54
N PHE A 155 4.25 9.60 25.34
CA PHE A 155 4.41 9.68 26.79
C PHE A 155 5.81 10.16 27.19
N CYS A 156 6.85 9.51 26.67
CA CYS A 156 8.25 9.85 26.98
C CYS A 156 8.63 11.26 26.55
N PHE A 157 7.97 11.84 25.54
CA PHE A 157 8.21 13.21 25.09
C PHE A 157 7.34 14.23 25.84
N ALA A 158 6.04 13.96 26.01
CA ALA A 158 5.11 14.90 26.63
C ALA A 158 5.37 15.09 28.13
N TYR A 159 5.73 14.02 28.83
CA TYR A 159 6.01 14.07 30.26
C TYR A 159 7.12 15.07 30.64
N PRO A 160 8.35 15.00 30.09
CA PRO A 160 9.41 15.96 30.44
C PRO A 160 9.06 17.40 30.04
N CYS A 161 8.35 17.61 28.93
CA CYS A 161 7.87 18.94 28.55
C CYS A 161 6.89 19.53 29.57
N MET A 162 5.90 18.74 30.01
CA MET A 162 4.97 19.17 31.04
C MET A 162 5.66 19.36 32.39
N ALA A 163 6.57 18.47 32.77
CA ALA A 163 7.36 18.59 33.99
C ALA A 163 8.20 19.88 33.98
N ALA A 164 8.84 20.23 32.85
CA ALA A 164 9.60 21.46 32.71
C ALA A 164 8.71 22.71 32.82
N MET A 165 7.50 22.70 32.24
CA MET A 165 6.53 23.78 32.40
C MET A 165 6.12 24.00 33.85
N VAL A 166 5.90 22.93 34.63
CA VAL A 166 5.58 23.02 36.07
C VAL A 166 6.70 23.72 36.85
N TRP A 167 7.96 23.46 36.53
CA TRP A 167 9.09 24.15 37.15
C TRP A 167 9.24 25.60 36.70
N LEU A 168 8.92 25.92 35.44
CA LEU A 168 9.02 27.27 34.87
C LEU A 168 7.91 28.22 35.32
N LEU A 169 6.69 27.72 35.60
CA LEU A 169 5.58 28.54 36.10
C LEU A 169 5.73 28.94 37.58
N GLY A 170 6.71 28.36 38.28
CA GLY A 170 7.01 28.67 39.68
C GLY A 170 6.02 28.06 40.68
N PRO A 171 6.40 27.95 41.97
CA PRO A 171 5.53 27.36 42.98
C PRO A 171 4.36 28.32 43.28
N GLY A 172 3.16 27.95 42.82
CA GLY A 172 1.92 28.55 43.30
C GLY A 172 1.55 28.04 44.71
N ARG A 173 0.26 28.09 45.06
CA ARG A 173 -0.28 27.56 46.34
C ARG A 173 -0.04 26.06 46.60
N TRP A 174 0.46 25.33 45.61
CA TRP A 174 0.59 23.88 45.63
C TRP A 174 2.07 23.50 45.65
N ASP A 175 2.40 22.48 46.44
CA ASP A 175 3.75 21.93 46.48
C ASP A 175 4.13 21.39 45.08
N PRO A 176 5.25 21.83 44.47
CA PRO A 176 5.67 21.41 43.13
C PRO A 176 5.74 19.88 42.96
N LEU A 177 6.08 19.13 44.02
CA LEU A 177 6.07 17.66 43.99
C LEU A 177 4.67 17.07 43.78
N GLN A 178 3.65 17.62 44.46
CA GLN A 178 2.26 17.16 44.31
C GLN A 178 1.74 17.47 42.90
N LEU A 179 2.10 18.62 42.35
CA LEU A 179 1.69 19.02 41.01
C LEU A 179 2.36 18.17 39.94
N GLN A 180 3.64 17.82 40.11
CA GLN A 180 4.35 16.88 39.24
C GLN A 180 3.75 15.47 39.28
N LEU A 181 3.38 14.95 40.46
CA LEU A 181 2.74 13.66 40.59
C LEU A 181 1.37 13.65 39.90
N LEU A 182 0.59 14.72 40.00
CA LEU A 182 -0.70 14.85 39.32
C LEU A 182 -0.51 14.84 37.79
N VAL A 183 0.46 15.60 37.27
CA VAL A 183 0.79 15.64 35.84
C VAL A 183 1.29 14.29 35.35
N LEU A 184 2.19 13.63 36.09
CA LEU A 184 2.68 12.29 35.76
C LEU A 184 1.53 11.29 35.69
N THR A 185 0.65 11.30 36.69
CA THR A 185 -0.49 10.37 36.77
C THR A 185 -1.48 10.66 35.65
N GLY A 186 -1.78 11.92 35.37
CA GLY A 186 -2.63 12.32 34.25
C GLY A 186 -2.06 11.90 32.89
N CYS A 187 -0.76 12.11 32.67
CA CYS A 187 -0.07 11.66 31.46
C CYS A 187 -0.05 10.14 31.33
N ALA A 188 0.22 9.43 32.43
CA ALA A 188 0.28 7.97 32.45
C ALA A 188 -1.10 7.36 32.19
N VAL A 189 -2.15 7.94 32.77
CA VAL A 189 -3.53 7.53 32.51
C VAL A 189 -3.94 7.84 31.08
N LEU A 190 -3.62 9.03 30.56
CA LEU A 190 -3.99 9.42 29.19
C LEU A 190 -3.24 8.62 28.12
N CYS A 191 -1.92 8.41 28.29
CA CYS A 191 -1.12 7.62 27.35
C CYS A 191 -1.36 6.12 27.52
N GLY A 192 -1.57 5.64 28.75
CA GLY A 192 -2.00 4.27 29.04
C GLY A 192 -3.37 3.99 28.44
N ALA A 193 -4.32 4.92 28.57
CA ALA A 193 -5.60 4.87 27.88
C ALA A 193 -5.39 4.82 26.38
N MET A 194 -4.62 5.72 25.75
CA MET A 194 -4.34 5.65 24.30
C MET A 194 -3.67 4.34 23.86
N ALA A 195 -2.75 3.78 24.65
CA ALA A 195 -2.10 2.51 24.33
C ALA A 195 -3.06 1.31 24.39
N LEU A 196 -4.06 1.37 25.28
CA LEU A 196 -5.10 0.36 25.43
C LEU A 196 -6.28 0.58 24.48
N THR A 197 -6.63 1.83 24.18
CA THR A 197 -7.74 2.25 23.32
C THR A 197 -7.34 2.50 21.88
N GLY A 198 -6.05 2.47 21.54
CA GLY A 198 -5.57 2.41 20.15
C GLY A 198 -6.17 1.21 19.40
N ASN A 199 -6.67 0.21 20.14
CA ASN A 199 -7.41 -0.94 19.62
C ASN A 199 -8.95 -0.74 19.54
N TRP A 200 -9.51 0.35 20.09
CA TRP A 200 -10.95 0.50 20.40
C TRP A 200 -11.74 1.54 19.59
N GLY A 201 -11.18 2.23 18.58
CA GLY A 201 -12.09 2.89 17.62
C GLY A 201 -11.67 4.15 16.87
N MET A 202 -10.39 4.53 16.80
CA MET A 202 -9.95 5.50 15.76
C MET A 202 -9.31 4.83 14.55
N LEU A 203 -8.73 3.64 14.74
CA LEU A 203 -8.23 2.73 13.72
C LEU A 203 -8.43 1.31 14.25
N ALA A 204 -9.68 0.85 14.39
CA ALA A 204 -9.90 -0.58 14.65
C ALA A 204 -9.04 -1.34 13.61
N PRO A 205 -8.22 -2.33 14.01
CA PRO A 205 -7.41 -3.07 13.05
C PRO A 205 -8.40 -3.60 12.03
N ASN A 206 -8.42 -2.94 10.87
CA ASN A 206 -9.41 -3.22 9.87
C ASN A 206 -9.11 -4.69 9.54
N GLU A 207 -10.05 -5.61 9.75
CA GLU A 207 -9.75 -7.03 9.45
C GLU A 207 -9.35 -7.17 7.97
N THR A 208 -9.73 -6.17 7.18
CA THR A 208 -9.39 -5.87 5.80
C THR A 208 -7.90 -6.05 5.45
N PRO A 209 -6.88 -5.29 5.94
CA PRO A 209 -5.48 -5.58 5.60
C PRO A 209 -4.99 -6.98 5.97
N THR A 210 -5.38 -7.50 7.14
CA THR A 210 -4.99 -8.87 7.56
C THR A 210 -5.57 -9.91 6.60
N ARG A 211 -6.84 -9.75 6.22
CA ARG A 211 -7.50 -10.64 5.26
C ARG A 211 -6.91 -10.50 3.87
N ILE A 212 -6.55 -9.29 3.44
CA ILE A 212 -5.84 -9.04 2.19
C ILE A 212 -4.52 -9.81 2.17
N PHE A 213 -3.67 -9.67 3.19
CA PHE A 213 -2.40 -10.40 3.26
C PHE A 213 -2.62 -11.93 3.34
N GLY A 214 -3.65 -12.38 4.05
CA GLY A 214 -4.00 -13.81 4.08
C GLY A 214 -4.36 -14.33 2.69
N LEU A 215 -5.16 -13.59 1.93
CA LEU A 215 -5.54 -13.94 0.56
C LEU A 215 -4.37 -13.87 -0.43
N LEU A 216 -3.44 -12.94 -0.25
CA LEU A 216 -2.20 -12.84 -1.04
C LEU A 216 -1.20 -13.98 -0.77
N GLY A 217 -1.47 -14.83 0.23
CA GLY A 217 -0.66 -16.00 0.56
C GLY A 217 0.43 -15.74 1.61
N PHE A 218 0.36 -14.66 2.38
CA PHE A 218 1.28 -14.44 3.49
C PHE A 218 0.98 -15.43 4.64
N VAL A 219 2.02 -16.08 5.18
CA VAL A 219 1.88 -17.13 6.21
C VAL A 219 1.34 -16.57 7.52
N ASP A 220 1.88 -15.45 7.98
CA ASP A 220 1.50 -14.77 9.23
C ASP A 220 0.92 -13.37 8.93
N PRO A 221 -0.29 -13.26 8.36
CA PRO A 221 -0.82 -12.00 7.85
C PRO A 221 -0.98 -10.91 8.91
N GLN A 222 -1.21 -11.29 10.17
CA GLN A 222 -1.35 -10.33 11.28
C GLN A 222 -0.04 -9.61 11.62
N ARG A 223 1.11 -10.27 11.39
CA ARG A 223 2.44 -9.78 11.76
C ARG A 223 3.21 -9.15 10.60
N VAL A 224 2.61 -9.13 9.41
CA VAL A 224 3.21 -8.48 8.23
C VAL A 224 3.42 -7.01 8.53
N ASP A 225 4.65 -6.54 8.33
CA ASP A 225 5.03 -5.14 8.39
C ASP A 225 5.91 -4.83 7.18
N LEU A 226 5.32 -4.13 6.21
CA LEU A 226 5.99 -3.70 4.98
C LEU A 226 6.30 -2.20 4.96
N LEU A 227 6.07 -1.48 6.07
CA LEU A 227 6.25 -0.03 6.11
C LEU A 227 7.69 0.39 5.78
N GLN A 228 8.66 -0.32 6.35
CA GLN A 228 10.09 -0.10 6.09
C GLN A 228 10.54 -0.63 4.72
N TYR A 229 9.71 -1.41 4.05
CA TYR A 229 9.99 -2.03 2.75
C TYR A 229 9.40 -1.26 1.58
N ARG A 230 8.98 0.00 1.81
CA ARG A 230 8.60 0.88 0.72
C ARG A 230 9.76 1.01 -0.27
N ILE A 231 9.46 0.88 -1.56
CA ILE A 231 10.45 0.82 -2.65
C ILE A 231 11.48 1.95 -2.58
N TRP A 232 11.01 3.19 -2.38
CA TRP A 232 11.87 4.36 -2.23
C TRP A 232 12.86 4.25 -1.06
N TRP A 233 12.40 3.74 0.09
CA TRP A 233 13.23 3.59 1.27
C TRP A 233 14.29 2.49 1.08
N VAL A 234 13.88 1.35 0.52
CA VAL A 234 14.79 0.23 0.22
C VAL A 234 15.89 0.66 -0.74
N GLU A 235 15.56 1.42 -1.78
CA GLU A 235 16.52 1.90 -2.76
C GLU A 235 17.45 2.98 -2.17
N MET A 236 16.92 3.85 -1.31
CA MET A 236 17.73 4.83 -0.56
C MET A 236 18.74 4.13 0.36
N CYS A 237 18.34 3.08 1.07
CA CYS A 237 19.23 2.28 1.90
C CYS A 237 20.35 1.63 1.06
N LYS A 238 19.99 0.95 -0.04
CA LYS A 238 20.96 0.34 -0.96
C LYS A 238 21.94 1.36 -1.52
N PHE A 239 21.46 2.54 -1.90
CA PHE A 239 22.30 3.63 -2.41
C PHE A 239 23.26 4.17 -1.34
N ARG A 240 22.78 4.36 -0.10
CA ARG A 240 23.61 4.79 1.04
C ARG A 240 24.70 3.77 1.38
N GLU A 241 24.38 2.49 1.37
CA GLU A 241 25.35 1.41 1.59
C GLU A 241 26.43 1.39 0.51
N LEU A 242 26.05 1.58 -0.75
CA LEU A 242 26.98 1.65 -1.87
C LEU A 242 27.94 2.85 -1.74
N ILE A 243 27.42 4.01 -1.34
CA ILE A 243 28.25 5.20 -1.04
C ILE A 243 29.18 4.92 0.15
N ALA A 244 28.68 4.30 1.21
CA ALA A 244 29.46 4.00 2.41
C ALA A 244 30.62 3.03 2.11
N ALA A 245 30.36 1.97 1.33
CA ALA A 245 31.35 1.00 0.91
C ALA A 245 32.45 1.62 0.04
N ASN A 246 32.08 2.59 -0.82
CA ASN A 246 33.01 3.24 -1.75
C ASN A 246 33.54 4.59 -1.26
N LYS A 247 33.31 4.96 0.00
CA LYS A 247 33.60 6.29 0.57
C LYS A 247 35.04 6.74 0.32
N ASN A 248 36.01 5.85 0.48
CA ASN A 248 37.43 6.17 0.28
C ASN A 248 37.79 6.35 -1.21
N ALA A 249 37.20 5.54 -2.09
CA ALA A 249 37.40 5.63 -3.54
C ALA A 249 36.77 6.91 -4.12
N LEU A 250 35.60 7.29 -3.63
CA LEU A 250 34.91 8.54 -3.99
C LEU A 250 35.68 9.77 -3.50
N ARG A 251 36.16 9.77 -2.25
CA ARG A 251 36.93 10.89 -1.68
C ARG A 251 38.29 11.08 -2.35
N SER A 252 38.92 9.98 -2.79
CA SER A 252 40.21 10.03 -3.47
C SER A 252 40.11 10.35 -4.97
N GLY A 253 38.89 10.56 -5.51
CA GLY A 253 38.67 10.84 -6.93
C GLY A 253 38.99 9.67 -7.87
N ARG A 254 39.27 8.47 -7.33
CA ARG A 254 39.58 7.26 -8.10
C ARG A 254 38.33 6.64 -8.75
N MET A 255 37.15 7.06 -8.31
CA MET A 255 35.87 6.59 -8.81
C MET A 255 35.02 7.80 -9.23
N LYS A 256 34.30 7.66 -10.35
CA LYS A 256 33.30 8.65 -10.77
C LYS A 256 32.15 8.70 -9.74
N PRO A 257 31.50 9.86 -9.57
CA PRO A 257 30.31 9.96 -8.72
C PRO A 257 29.29 8.91 -9.13
N ILE A 258 28.76 8.16 -8.15
CA ILE A 258 27.70 7.19 -8.42
C ILE A 258 26.44 7.98 -8.76
N ALA A 259 25.87 7.71 -9.93
CA ALA A 259 24.63 8.34 -10.35
C ALA A 259 23.49 7.93 -9.41
N GLN A 260 22.70 8.91 -8.98
CA GLN A 260 21.52 8.65 -8.19
C GLN A 260 20.51 7.84 -9.03
N PRO A 261 19.96 6.74 -8.48
CA PRO A 261 18.91 5.97 -9.13
C PRO A 261 17.70 6.84 -9.49
N GLU A 262 17.04 6.51 -10.59
CA GLU A 262 15.88 7.25 -11.12
C GLU A 262 14.76 7.36 -10.09
N LEU A 263 14.50 6.28 -9.35
CA LEU A 263 13.48 6.21 -8.31
C LEU A 263 13.70 7.20 -7.15
N LEU A 264 14.96 7.52 -6.85
CA LEU A 264 15.29 8.50 -5.81
C LEU A 264 15.22 9.94 -6.31
N ARG A 265 15.04 10.15 -7.62
CA ARG A 265 14.77 11.48 -8.22
C ARG A 265 13.29 11.80 -8.22
N GLU A 266 12.44 10.77 -8.27
CA GLU A 266 10.99 10.88 -8.10
C GLU A 266 10.63 11.25 -6.65
N SER A 267 9.48 11.93 -6.47
CA SER A 267 8.95 12.19 -5.13
C SER A 267 8.70 10.86 -4.44
N SER A 268 8.99 10.80 -3.15
CA SER A 268 8.65 9.60 -2.39
C SER A 268 7.14 9.32 -2.50
N ASP A 269 6.32 10.36 -2.54
CA ASP A 269 4.86 10.23 -2.47
C ASP A 269 4.26 9.55 -3.71
N SER A 270 4.93 9.62 -4.87
CA SER A 270 4.48 8.93 -6.08
C SER A 270 4.57 7.40 -5.96
N THR A 271 5.32 6.87 -5.00
CA THR A 271 5.51 5.42 -4.79
C THR A 271 5.04 4.95 -3.42
N ARG A 272 4.21 5.73 -2.73
CA ARG A 272 3.84 5.47 -1.32
C ARG A 272 3.14 4.13 -1.07
N HIS A 273 2.45 3.58 -2.07
CA HIS A 273 1.72 2.31 -1.93
C HIS A 273 2.54 1.10 -2.42
N VAL A 274 3.78 1.30 -2.89
CA VAL A 274 4.59 0.22 -3.49
C VAL A 274 5.65 -0.26 -2.50
N HIS A 275 5.62 -1.56 -2.21
CA HIS A 275 6.51 -2.20 -1.24
C HIS A 275 7.27 -3.38 -1.85
N ASP A 276 8.57 -3.48 -1.57
CA ASP A 276 9.43 -4.60 -1.94
C ASP A 276 9.28 -5.74 -0.92
N TYR A 277 8.30 -6.60 -1.14
CA TYR A 277 8.05 -7.75 -0.26
C TYR A 277 9.14 -8.83 -0.42
N ARG A 278 9.87 -8.85 -1.54
CA ARG A 278 10.97 -9.80 -1.76
C ARG A 278 12.14 -9.48 -0.84
N GLN A 279 12.46 -8.21 -0.64
CA GLN A 279 13.43 -7.79 0.38
C GLN A 279 12.93 -8.14 1.79
N ALA A 280 11.64 -7.96 2.08
CA ALA A 280 11.07 -8.36 3.37
C ALA A 280 11.18 -9.87 3.65
N ILE A 281 11.07 -10.70 2.62
CA ILE A 281 11.33 -12.15 2.70
C ILE A 281 12.82 -12.43 2.93
N ALA A 282 13.71 -11.74 2.19
CA ALA A 282 15.16 -11.92 2.32
C ALA A 282 15.64 -11.58 3.74
N ASP A 283 15.05 -10.58 4.37
CA ASP A 283 15.34 -10.16 5.74
C ASP A 283 14.63 -11.03 6.81
N GLY A 284 13.87 -12.05 6.39
CA GLY A 284 13.14 -12.97 7.25
C GLY A 284 11.99 -12.32 8.04
N LYS A 285 11.52 -11.14 7.61
CA LYS A 285 10.42 -10.43 8.27
C LYS A 285 9.06 -10.97 7.88
N VAL A 286 8.97 -11.53 6.68
CA VAL A 286 7.71 -11.96 6.10
C VAL A 286 7.90 -13.28 5.34
N MET A 287 6.88 -14.14 5.35
CA MET A 287 6.86 -15.38 4.57
C MET A 287 5.62 -15.43 3.69
N VAL A 288 5.78 -15.88 2.44
CA VAL A 288 4.71 -16.02 1.45
C VAL A 288 4.71 -17.46 0.94
N ILE A 289 3.54 -18.09 0.95
CA ILE A 289 3.28 -19.40 0.36
C ILE A 289 3.30 -19.21 -1.16
N ARG A 290 4.20 -19.93 -1.84
CA ARG A 290 4.35 -19.87 -3.30
C ARG A 290 3.13 -20.46 -4.00
#